data_AF-A0A925U538-F1
#
_entry.id   AF-A0A925U538-F1
#
_cell.length_a   1.000
_cell.length_b   1.000
_cell.length_c   1.000
_cell.angle_alpha   90.00
_cell.angle_beta   90.00
_cell.angle_gamma   90.00
#
_symmetry.space_group_name_H-M   'P 1'
#
loop_
_entity.id
_entity.type
_entity.pdbx_description
1 polymer ?
#
loop_
_entity_poly.entity_id
_entity_poly.type
_entity_poly.pdbx_seq_one_letter_code
_entity_poly.pdbx_strand_id
1 'polypeptide(L)'
;MDPKRLDPRRNAYREDVAAKHLEGRVRAARFTPGEALQVSAPFAALRSAARFDAPVYTEALSGELMTVYEFNSNWAWGQLQTDGYVGYMPADCLSRMIEPTTHRVANRATFVYPAPDIKAPPFMRLSFGAELIVFAQDGRFAELSRGGFVFAGHLVSKNELVKDYVRVAERFVGAPYLWGGKTSNGVDCSGLVQIALQAAGMNAPRDSDMQEAELGEALPKADVSALQRGDLIFWKGHVAIATSPDFLIHANAYHMETAVEPVRRAIERIAAESGPVTSIRRLHTAENIATPVAVVQTTLALEARIATVAGQLQSSNPGSGVEIKTLRPDIKKI
;
A
#
# COMPACT_ATOMS: atom_id res chain seq x y z
N MET A 1 3.39 33.06 17.48
CA MET A 1 3.33 31.65 17.03
C MET A 1 1.88 31.37 16.68
N ASP A 2 1.61 31.10 15.41
CA ASP A 2 0.26 30.98 14.81
C ASP A 2 -0.33 29.58 15.13
N PRO A 3 -1.64 29.41 15.41
CA PRO A 3 -2.23 28.15 15.84
C PRO A 3 -1.92 27.02 14.86
N LYS A 4 -1.12 26.04 15.30
CA LYS A 4 -0.73 24.78 14.64
C LYS A 4 -0.76 24.83 13.10
N ARG A 5 0.28 25.45 12.52
CA ARG A 5 0.62 25.27 11.09
C ARG A 5 0.51 23.78 10.74
N LEU A 6 -0.38 23.44 9.81
CA LEU A 6 -0.56 22.07 9.34
C LEU A 6 0.75 21.56 8.72
N ASP A 7 1.08 20.28 8.93
CA ASP A 7 2.30 19.72 8.36
C ASP A 7 2.20 19.71 6.81
N PRO A 8 3.05 20.46 6.09
CA PRO A 8 2.96 20.56 4.64
C PRO A 8 3.29 19.24 3.92
N ARG A 9 3.91 18.27 4.60
CA ARG A 9 4.14 16.92 4.06
C ARG A 9 2.84 16.18 3.80
N ARG A 10 1.77 16.45 4.57
CA ARG A 10 0.47 15.77 4.50
C ARG A 10 -0.71 16.69 4.19
N ASN A 11 -0.45 17.98 4.03
CA ASN A 11 -1.47 18.98 3.72
C ASN A 11 -0.98 19.77 2.52
N ALA A 12 -1.65 19.63 1.38
CA ALA A 12 -1.21 20.24 0.14
C ALA A 12 -1.54 21.73 0.11
N TYR A 13 -0.61 22.56 0.58
CA TYR A 13 -0.70 24.01 0.50
C TYR A 13 0.66 24.69 0.29
N ARG A 14 0.63 25.77 -0.48
CA ARG A 14 1.70 26.75 -0.70
C ARG A 14 1.06 28.15 -0.73
N GLU A 15 1.87 29.19 -0.84
CA GLU A 15 1.36 30.57 -0.89
C GLU A 15 0.48 30.84 -2.12
N ASP A 16 0.77 30.19 -3.23
CA ASP A 16 0.08 30.34 -4.51
C ASP A 16 -1.15 29.43 -4.64
N VAL A 17 -1.08 28.17 -4.19
CA VAL A 17 -2.15 27.19 -4.35
C VAL A 17 -2.30 26.28 -3.13
N ALA A 18 -3.55 25.95 -2.79
CA ALA A 18 -3.87 24.93 -1.80
C ALA A 18 -5.03 24.03 -2.25
N ALA A 19 -5.09 22.84 -1.65
CA ALA A 19 -6.23 21.94 -1.79
C ALA A 19 -7.51 22.57 -1.24
N LYS A 20 -8.63 22.41 -1.95
CA LYS A 20 -9.92 23.05 -1.62
C LYS A 20 -10.41 22.74 -0.21
N HIS A 21 -10.17 21.53 0.29
CA HIS A 21 -10.57 21.12 1.64
C HIS A 21 -9.78 21.81 2.78
N LEU A 22 -8.72 22.58 2.46
CA LEU A 22 -7.95 23.37 3.41
C LEU A 22 -8.39 24.85 3.47
N GLU A 23 -9.41 25.23 2.70
CA GLU A 23 -9.96 26.59 2.73
C GLU A 23 -10.42 26.98 4.15
N GLY A 24 -10.03 28.17 4.59
CA GLY A 24 -10.24 28.64 5.97
C GLY A 24 -9.27 28.05 7.02
N ARG A 25 -8.43 27.07 6.67
CA ARG A 25 -7.42 26.47 7.57
C ARG A 25 -5.99 26.88 7.23
N VAL A 26 -5.73 27.27 5.98
CA VAL A 26 -4.43 27.75 5.49
C VAL A 26 -4.62 29.01 4.65
N ARG A 27 -3.53 29.76 4.43
CA ARG A 27 -3.50 30.88 3.48
C ARG A 27 -2.91 30.43 2.15
N ALA A 28 -3.59 30.75 1.06
CA ALA A 28 -3.15 30.54 -0.32
C ALA A 28 -3.87 31.53 -1.25
N ALA A 29 -3.27 31.89 -2.39
CA ALA A 29 -3.88 32.79 -3.37
C ALA A 29 -5.10 32.15 -4.08
N ARG A 30 -5.08 30.83 -4.28
CA ARG A 30 -6.22 30.07 -4.82
C ARG A 30 -6.39 28.70 -4.17
N PHE A 31 -7.62 28.21 -4.17
CA PHE A 31 -7.99 26.87 -3.69
C PHE A 31 -8.57 26.06 -4.84
N THR A 32 -8.13 24.81 -5.02
CA THR A 32 -8.57 23.94 -6.11
C THR A 32 -8.90 22.52 -5.62
N PRO A 33 -9.95 21.85 -6.14
CA PRO A 33 -10.23 20.46 -5.81
C PRO A 33 -9.12 19.52 -6.27
N GLY A 34 -8.31 19.93 -7.26
CA GLY A 34 -7.34 19.08 -7.93
C GLY A 34 -7.98 18.11 -8.92
N GLU A 35 -7.14 17.40 -9.66
CA GLU A 35 -7.50 16.34 -10.61
C GLU A 35 -6.85 15.03 -10.14
N ALA A 36 -7.61 13.93 -10.11
CA ALA A 36 -7.01 12.62 -9.83
C ALA A 36 -6.33 12.09 -11.09
N LEU A 37 -5.09 11.62 -10.95
CA LEU A 37 -4.33 10.93 -12.00
C LEU A 37 -3.74 9.64 -11.42
N GLN A 38 -3.51 8.65 -12.29
CA GLN A 38 -2.91 7.37 -11.94
C GLN A 38 -1.45 7.31 -12.38
N VAL A 39 -0.57 6.80 -11.52
CA VAL A 39 0.82 6.54 -11.87
C VAL A 39 0.87 5.42 -12.91
N SER A 40 1.33 5.75 -14.11
CA SER A 40 1.47 4.84 -15.25
C SER A 40 2.91 4.37 -15.46
N ALA A 41 3.89 5.13 -14.95
CA ALA A 41 5.28 4.71 -14.88
C ALA A 41 5.45 3.50 -13.94
N PRO A 42 6.57 2.76 -14.02
CA PRO A 42 6.83 1.65 -13.12
C PRO A 42 6.94 2.11 -11.65
N PHE A 43 7.51 3.30 -11.46
CA PHE A 43 7.51 4.10 -10.25
C PHE A 43 7.83 5.57 -10.60
N ALA A 44 7.60 6.51 -9.69
CA ALA A 44 7.98 7.91 -9.83
C ALA A 44 8.44 8.50 -8.49
N ALA A 45 9.59 9.19 -8.48
CA ALA A 45 10.06 9.89 -7.30
C ALA A 45 9.22 11.15 -7.03
N LEU A 46 8.72 11.29 -5.81
CA LEU A 46 8.05 12.48 -5.30
C LEU A 46 9.08 13.36 -4.57
N ARG A 47 9.25 14.58 -5.02
CA ARG A 47 10.37 15.47 -4.67
C ARG A 47 9.93 16.74 -3.97
N SER A 48 10.88 17.39 -3.33
CA SER A 48 10.68 18.67 -2.65
C SER A 48 10.47 19.87 -3.57
N ALA A 49 10.94 19.79 -4.82
CA ALA A 49 10.81 20.85 -5.82
C ALA A 49 10.72 20.27 -7.24
N ALA A 50 10.26 21.10 -8.18
CA ALA A 50 10.11 20.77 -9.60
C ALA A 50 11.45 20.69 -10.36
N ARG A 51 12.38 19.83 -9.90
CA ARG A 51 13.69 19.59 -10.51
C ARG A 51 14.22 18.20 -10.14
N PHE A 52 15.00 17.58 -11.03
CA PHE A 52 15.46 16.20 -10.86
C PHE A 52 16.54 16.00 -9.79
N ASP A 53 17.26 17.05 -9.43
CA ASP A 53 18.28 17.08 -8.36
C ASP A 53 17.69 17.43 -6.98
N ALA A 54 16.39 17.73 -6.90
CA ALA A 54 15.74 18.01 -5.63
C ALA A 54 15.68 16.74 -4.74
N PRO A 55 15.80 16.91 -3.41
CA PRO A 55 15.59 15.83 -2.46
C PRO A 55 14.32 15.02 -2.75
N VAL A 56 14.48 13.69 -2.76
CA VAL A 56 13.37 12.75 -2.84
C VAL A 56 12.77 12.59 -1.45
N TYR A 57 11.45 12.75 -1.36
CA TYR A 57 10.70 12.48 -0.14
C TYR A 57 10.19 11.04 -0.11
N THR A 58 9.63 10.56 -1.22
CA THR A 58 9.09 9.21 -1.34
C THR A 58 9.07 8.78 -2.81
N GLU A 59 8.63 7.56 -3.07
CA GLU A 59 8.35 7.03 -4.40
C GLU A 59 6.87 6.59 -4.49
N ALA A 60 6.24 6.91 -5.61
CA ALA A 60 4.92 6.42 -5.98
C ALA A 60 5.07 5.19 -6.89
N LEU A 61 4.31 4.13 -6.64
CA LEU A 61 4.34 2.91 -7.44
C LEU A 61 3.31 2.96 -8.59
N SER A 62 3.55 2.16 -9.62
CA SER A 62 2.56 1.96 -10.69
C SER A 62 1.19 1.60 -10.13
N GLY A 63 0.14 2.21 -10.68
CA GLY A 63 -1.25 2.01 -10.26
C GLY A 63 -1.72 2.91 -9.10
N GLU A 64 -0.80 3.51 -8.32
CA GLU A 64 -1.17 4.48 -7.27
C GLU A 64 -1.87 5.71 -7.85
N LEU A 65 -2.72 6.34 -7.05
CA LEU A 65 -3.42 7.57 -7.41
C LEU A 65 -2.76 8.79 -6.75
N MET A 66 -2.71 9.89 -7.50
CA MET A 66 -2.29 11.19 -7.03
C MET A 66 -3.35 12.23 -7.36
N THR A 67 -3.72 13.05 -6.37
CA THR A 67 -4.50 14.26 -6.60
C THR A 67 -3.54 15.39 -6.95
N VAL A 68 -3.56 15.85 -8.20
CA VAL A 68 -2.72 16.93 -8.72
C VAL A 68 -3.43 18.27 -8.57
N TYR A 69 -2.80 19.24 -7.92
CA TYR A 69 -3.36 20.58 -7.73
C TYR A 69 -2.77 21.61 -8.70
N GLU A 70 -1.62 21.31 -9.30
CA GLU A 70 -0.98 22.15 -10.30
C GLU A 70 -0.06 21.35 -11.22
N PHE A 71 -0.11 21.69 -12.51
CA PHE A 71 0.94 21.37 -13.46
C PHE A 71 1.82 22.60 -13.70
N ASN A 72 3.14 22.45 -13.59
CA ASN A 72 4.12 23.46 -13.98
C ASN A 72 5.12 22.82 -14.92
N SER A 73 5.04 23.20 -16.21
CA SER A 73 5.88 22.63 -17.27
C SER A 73 5.77 21.10 -17.28
N ASN A 74 6.87 20.38 -17.03
CA ASN A 74 6.91 18.92 -17.00
C ASN A 74 6.67 18.31 -15.61
N TRP A 75 6.18 19.09 -14.64
CA TRP A 75 5.99 18.66 -13.26
C TRP A 75 4.53 18.74 -12.83
N ALA A 76 4.10 17.74 -12.07
CA ALA A 76 2.86 17.74 -11.33
C ALA A 76 3.16 17.94 -9.84
N TRP A 77 2.53 18.94 -9.23
CA TRP A 77 2.51 19.09 -7.77
C TRP A 77 1.18 18.63 -7.22
N GLY A 78 1.23 17.77 -6.21
CA GLY A 78 0.04 17.11 -5.70
C GLY A 78 0.33 16.21 -4.51
N GLN A 79 -0.64 15.34 -4.25
CA GLN A 79 -0.69 14.52 -3.05
C GLN A 79 -1.01 13.07 -3.40
N LEU A 80 -0.19 12.13 -2.94
CA LEU A 80 -0.47 10.69 -3.07
C LEU A 80 -1.68 10.32 -2.23
N GLN A 81 -2.59 9.52 -2.78
CA GLN A 81 -3.79 9.07 -2.07
C GLN A 81 -3.50 7.94 -1.09
N THR A 82 -2.38 7.22 -1.27
CA THR A 82 -1.99 6.05 -0.47
C THR A 82 -1.54 6.41 0.94
N ASP A 83 -0.73 7.46 1.10
CA ASP A 83 -0.19 7.90 2.40
C ASP A 83 -0.41 9.40 2.69
N GLY A 84 -1.00 10.14 1.73
CA GLY A 84 -1.25 11.56 1.86
C GLY A 84 -0.02 12.44 1.62
N TYR A 85 1.10 11.90 1.14
CA TYR A 85 2.34 12.67 1.02
C TYR A 85 2.29 13.67 -0.14
N VAL A 86 2.79 14.87 0.08
CA VAL A 86 2.76 16.00 -0.86
C VAL A 86 4.13 16.25 -1.49
N GLY A 87 4.17 16.48 -2.81
CA GLY A 87 5.40 16.88 -3.49
C GLY A 87 5.25 17.00 -5.00
N TYR A 88 6.39 17.04 -5.68
CA TYR A 88 6.50 17.17 -7.14
C TYR A 88 6.92 15.85 -7.79
N MET A 89 6.26 15.44 -8.86
CA MET A 89 6.72 14.34 -9.71
C MET A 89 6.68 14.72 -11.20
N PRO A 90 7.45 14.04 -12.07
CA PRO A 90 7.34 14.24 -13.51
C PRO A 90 5.92 13.96 -14.00
N ALA A 91 5.35 14.89 -14.78
CA ALA A 91 3.97 14.81 -15.24
C ALA A 91 3.75 13.66 -16.24
N ASP A 92 4.80 13.23 -16.95
CA ASP A 92 4.79 12.10 -17.88
C ASP A 92 4.71 10.73 -17.19
N CYS A 93 4.90 10.67 -15.87
CA CYS A 93 4.65 9.47 -15.08
C CYS A 93 3.17 9.23 -14.79
N LEU A 94 2.31 10.22 -15.06
CA LEU A 94 0.89 10.22 -14.71
C LEU A 94 0.01 10.06 -15.94
N SER A 95 -1.10 9.32 -15.77
CA SER A 95 -2.15 9.15 -16.77
C SER A 95 -3.48 9.67 -16.22
N ARG A 96 -4.23 10.37 -17.08
CA ARG A 96 -5.63 10.74 -16.83
C ARG A 96 -6.60 9.57 -17.00
N MET A 97 -6.19 8.53 -17.72
CA MET A 97 -6.93 7.29 -17.80
C MET A 97 -6.74 6.56 -16.47
N ILE A 98 -7.73 6.66 -15.59
CA ILE A 98 -7.76 5.91 -14.34
C ILE A 98 -8.51 4.60 -14.58
N GLU A 99 -7.84 3.49 -14.31
CA GLU A 99 -8.44 2.17 -14.37
C GLU A 99 -8.40 1.50 -12.98
N PRO A 100 -9.50 0.88 -12.54
CA PRO A 100 -9.54 0.19 -11.26
C PRO A 100 -8.62 -1.04 -11.29
N THR A 101 -7.65 -1.06 -10.38
CA THR A 101 -6.66 -2.13 -10.26
C THR A 101 -7.27 -3.37 -9.63
N THR A 102 -6.88 -4.55 -10.11
CA THR A 102 -7.41 -5.85 -9.69
C THR A 102 -6.39 -6.68 -8.92
N HIS A 103 -5.09 -6.47 -9.17
CA HIS A 103 -4.00 -7.24 -8.58
C HIS A 103 -2.91 -6.32 -8.06
N ARG A 104 -2.03 -6.88 -7.23
CA ARG A 104 -0.79 -6.24 -6.80
C ARG A 104 0.39 -7.20 -6.91
N VAL A 105 1.58 -6.65 -7.11
CA VAL A 105 2.83 -7.42 -7.12
C VAL A 105 3.17 -7.86 -5.69
N ALA A 106 3.30 -9.17 -5.45
CA ALA A 106 3.63 -9.78 -4.17
C ALA A 106 5.07 -10.33 -4.07
N ASN A 107 5.77 -10.44 -5.20
CA ASN A 107 7.21 -10.68 -5.19
C ASN A 107 7.98 -9.37 -5.01
N ARG A 108 9.25 -9.40 -4.59
CA ARG A 108 10.06 -8.17 -4.39
C ARG A 108 10.06 -7.29 -5.66
N ALA A 109 10.15 -7.94 -6.82
CA ALA A 109 9.95 -7.33 -8.11
C ALA A 109 9.37 -8.34 -9.11
N THR A 110 8.82 -7.83 -10.21
CA THR A 110 8.48 -8.62 -11.39
C THR A 110 8.81 -7.85 -12.67
N PHE A 111 8.83 -8.56 -13.79
CA PHE A 111 9.04 -7.98 -15.11
C PHE A 111 7.74 -8.01 -15.92
N VAL A 112 7.57 -7.01 -16.77
CA VAL A 112 6.53 -6.97 -17.79
C VAL A 112 7.15 -7.29 -19.14
N TYR A 113 6.65 -8.34 -19.77
CA TYR A 113 7.11 -8.87 -21.05
C TYR A 113 6.17 -8.45 -22.17
N PRO A 114 6.67 -8.28 -23.41
CA PRO A 114 5.81 -7.98 -24.56
C PRO A 114 4.97 -9.18 -25.03
N ALA A 115 5.35 -10.39 -24.62
CA ALA A 115 4.67 -11.65 -24.90
C ALA A 115 4.78 -12.57 -23.66
N PRO A 116 3.93 -13.61 -23.50
CA PRO A 116 4.01 -14.56 -22.38
C PRO A 116 5.19 -15.54 -22.53
N ASP A 117 6.40 -15.01 -22.70
CA ASP A 117 7.64 -15.74 -22.91
C ASP A 117 8.76 -15.19 -22.01
N ILE A 118 9.36 -16.07 -21.20
CA ILE A 118 10.47 -15.72 -20.29
C ILE A 118 11.75 -15.33 -21.05
N LYS A 119 11.86 -15.67 -22.34
CA LYS A 119 12.99 -15.29 -23.20
C LYS A 119 12.78 -13.95 -23.90
N ALA A 120 11.56 -13.40 -23.90
CA ALA A 120 11.32 -12.08 -24.46
C ALA A 120 12.00 -11.00 -23.59
N PRO A 121 12.58 -9.95 -24.19
CA PRO A 121 13.19 -8.88 -23.43
C PRO A 121 12.10 -8.08 -22.70
N PRO A 122 12.11 -8.03 -21.36
CA PRO A 122 11.11 -7.25 -20.64
C PRO A 122 11.33 -5.75 -20.85
N PHE A 123 10.25 -5.00 -21.00
CA PHE A 123 10.31 -3.55 -21.24
C PHE A 123 10.06 -2.73 -19.96
N MET A 124 9.66 -3.38 -18.87
CA MET A 124 9.34 -2.73 -17.60
C MET A 124 9.61 -3.66 -16.42
N ARG A 125 10.00 -3.08 -15.28
CA ARG A 125 10.16 -3.77 -13.99
C ARG A 125 9.28 -3.10 -12.95
N LEU A 126 8.43 -3.87 -12.30
CA LEU A 126 7.51 -3.42 -11.26
C LEU A 126 8.00 -3.90 -9.90
N SER A 127 7.82 -3.06 -8.88
CA SER A 127 8.19 -3.39 -7.50
C SER A 127 7.03 -4.01 -6.74
N PHE A 128 7.33 -4.68 -5.63
CA PHE A 128 6.33 -5.12 -4.66
C PHE A 128 5.34 -3.98 -4.36
N GLY A 129 4.05 -4.30 -4.28
CA GLY A 129 2.98 -3.34 -4.00
C GLY A 129 2.47 -2.56 -5.22
N ALA A 130 3.17 -2.59 -6.36
CA ALA A 130 2.65 -2.00 -7.60
C ALA A 130 1.30 -2.64 -7.95
N GLU A 131 0.31 -1.81 -8.25
CA GLU A 131 -1.05 -2.23 -8.55
C GLU A 131 -1.27 -2.30 -10.07
N LEU A 132 -1.97 -3.34 -10.51
CA LEU A 132 -2.13 -3.67 -11.92
C LEU A 132 -3.57 -4.07 -12.24
N ILE A 133 -3.94 -3.96 -13.51
CA ILE A 133 -5.19 -4.50 -14.04
C ILE A 133 -4.84 -5.74 -14.87
N VAL A 134 -5.17 -6.92 -14.34
CA VAL A 134 -5.11 -8.18 -15.09
C VAL A 134 -6.37 -8.31 -15.93
N PHE A 135 -6.20 -8.38 -17.25
CA PHE A 135 -7.29 -8.55 -18.23
C PHE A 135 -7.68 -10.03 -18.37
N ALA A 136 -6.67 -10.89 -18.51
CA ALA A 136 -6.82 -12.32 -18.63
C ALA A 136 -5.65 -13.03 -17.97
N GLN A 137 -5.84 -14.28 -17.59
CA GLN A 137 -4.76 -15.15 -17.13
C GLN A 137 -4.93 -16.51 -17.78
N ASP A 138 -3.96 -16.87 -18.62
CA ASP A 138 -3.87 -18.20 -19.22
C ASP A 138 -2.49 -18.81 -18.90
N GLY A 139 -2.50 -19.97 -18.26
CA GLY A 139 -1.31 -20.65 -17.80
C GLY A 139 -0.48 -19.82 -16.80
N ARG A 140 0.79 -19.57 -17.16
CA ARG A 140 1.81 -19.01 -16.25
C ARG A 140 1.90 -17.48 -16.26
N PHE A 141 1.26 -16.82 -17.21
CA PHE A 141 1.32 -15.38 -17.37
C PHE A 141 -0.07 -14.76 -17.21
N ALA A 142 -0.10 -13.59 -16.57
CA ALA A 142 -1.24 -12.70 -16.51
C ALA A 142 -1.04 -11.60 -17.57
N GLU A 143 -2.01 -11.42 -18.44
CA GLU A 143 -2.08 -10.33 -19.42
C GLU A 143 -2.60 -9.06 -18.74
N LEU A 144 -1.95 -7.94 -18.98
CA LEU A 144 -2.32 -6.64 -18.40
C LEU A 144 -3.23 -5.84 -19.35
N SER A 145 -4.20 -5.08 -18.79
CA SER A 145 -5.09 -4.20 -19.57
C SER A 145 -4.32 -3.19 -20.43
N ARG A 146 -3.19 -2.68 -19.92
CA ARG A 146 -2.32 -1.70 -20.59
C ARG A 146 -1.27 -2.34 -21.51
N GLY A 147 -1.43 -3.63 -21.80
CA GLY A 147 -0.49 -4.40 -22.60
C GLY A 147 0.65 -4.99 -21.79
N GLY A 148 1.18 -6.09 -22.32
CA GLY A 148 2.26 -6.86 -21.72
C GLY A 148 1.77 -7.93 -20.75
N PHE A 149 2.73 -8.74 -20.30
CA PHE A 149 2.49 -9.97 -19.56
C PHE A 149 3.39 -10.02 -18.34
N VAL A 150 2.84 -10.46 -17.21
CA VAL A 150 3.56 -10.64 -15.95
C VAL A 150 3.45 -12.10 -15.51
N PHE A 151 4.50 -12.66 -14.90
CA PHE A 151 4.41 -14.02 -14.35
C PHE A 151 3.34 -14.06 -13.24
N ALA A 152 2.30 -14.86 -13.42
CA ALA A 152 1.10 -14.84 -12.58
C ALA A 152 1.42 -15.18 -11.11
N GLY A 153 2.41 -16.05 -10.85
CA GLY A 153 2.85 -16.39 -9.50
C GLY A 153 3.53 -15.25 -8.72
N HIS A 154 3.78 -14.09 -9.36
CA HIS A 154 4.25 -12.89 -8.68
C HIS A 154 3.13 -11.95 -8.24
N LEU A 155 1.87 -12.28 -8.56
CA LEU A 155 0.70 -11.45 -8.29
C LEU A 155 -0.16 -12.07 -7.19
N VAL A 156 -0.86 -11.21 -6.47
CA VAL A 156 -1.99 -11.56 -5.61
C VAL A 156 -3.16 -10.64 -5.93
N SER A 157 -4.37 -11.02 -5.51
CA SER A 157 -5.51 -10.10 -5.59
C SER A 157 -5.20 -8.81 -4.82
N LYS A 158 -5.65 -7.66 -5.32
CA LYS A 158 -5.38 -6.35 -4.71
C LYS A 158 -5.72 -6.32 -3.21
N ASN A 159 -6.81 -6.96 -2.82
CA ASN A 159 -7.33 -6.96 -1.46
C ASN A 159 -6.83 -8.11 -0.59
N GLU A 160 -5.98 -9.00 -1.11
CA GLU A 160 -5.41 -10.10 -0.33
C GLU A 160 -4.42 -9.55 0.69
N LEU A 161 -4.63 -9.79 1.99
CA LEU A 161 -3.77 -9.24 3.05
C LEU A 161 -2.76 -10.28 3.55
N VAL A 162 -1.53 -9.82 3.81
CA VAL A 162 -0.52 -10.65 4.50
C VAL A 162 -0.77 -10.60 6.00
N LYS A 163 -0.80 -11.77 6.65
CA LYS A 163 -1.00 -11.86 8.11
C LYS A 163 0.21 -11.39 8.91
N ASP A 164 1.39 -11.91 8.56
CA ASP A 164 2.66 -11.54 9.17
C ASP A 164 3.39 -10.54 8.27
N TYR A 165 3.23 -9.25 8.56
CA TYR A 165 3.86 -8.19 7.78
C TYR A 165 5.40 -8.24 7.88
N VAL A 166 5.97 -8.82 8.92
CA VAL A 166 7.43 -8.93 9.07
C VAL A 166 8.02 -9.82 7.97
N ARG A 167 7.27 -10.83 7.50
CA ARG A 167 7.66 -11.63 6.31
C ARG A 167 7.79 -10.79 5.04
N VAL A 168 7.06 -9.67 4.94
CA VAL A 168 7.20 -8.77 3.80
C VAL A 168 8.51 -8.02 3.90
N ALA A 169 8.85 -7.49 5.08
CA ALA A 169 10.15 -6.85 5.31
C ALA A 169 11.32 -7.82 5.05
N GLU A 170 11.21 -9.08 5.49
CA GLU A 170 12.23 -10.12 5.26
C GLU A 170 12.52 -10.38 3.77
N ARG A 171 11.55 -10.15 2.86
CA ARG A 171 11.78 -10.24 1.40
C ARG A 171 12.75 -9.20 0.88
N PHE A 172 12.95 -8.11 1.63
CA PHE A 172 13.84 -7.02 1.24
C PHE A 172 15.25 -7.17 1.77
N VAL A 173 15.60 -8.21 2.55
CA VAL A 173 16.99 -8.44 2.98
C VAL A 173 17.95 -8.39 1.77
N GLY A 174 19.01 -7.61 1.90
CA GLY A 174 19.99 -7.31 0.84
C GLY A 174 19.53 -6.29 -0.20
N ALA A 175 18.34 -5.69 -0.08
CA ALA A 175 17.95 -4.56 -0.92
C ALA A 175 18.77 -3.32 -0.52
N PRO A 176 19.33 -2.56 -1.50
CA PRO A 176 20.13 -1.39 -1.19
C PRO A 176 19.38 -0.33 -0.38
N TYR A 177 20.09 0.37 0.50
CA TYR A 177 19.54 1.54 1.16
C TYR A 177 19.45 2.71 0.18
N LEU A 178 18.27 3.31 0.07
CA LEU A 178 18.04 4.51 -0.76
C LEU A 178 17.17 5.49 0.00
N TRP A 179 17.68 6.69 0.28
CA TRP A 179 16.92 7.76 0.90
C TRP A 179 15.69 8.13 0.05
N GLY A 180 14.50 8.11 0.66
CA GLY A 180 13.23 8.31 -0.04
C GLY A 180 12.71 7.04 -0.73
N GLY A 181 13.46 5.93 -0.74
CA GLY A 181 13.16 4.72 -1.48
C GLY A 181 11.98 3.91 -0.94
N LYS A 182 11.12 3.43 -1.86
CA LYS A 182 9.97 2.54 -1.61
C LYS A 182 9.86 1.45 -2.68
N THR A 183 10.97 1.11 -3.34
CA THR A 183 10.97 0.23 -4.51
C THR A 183 11.96 -0.91 -4.37
N SER A 184 11.90 -1.86 -5.31
CA SER A 184 12.87 -2.95 -5.39
C SER A 184 14.28 -2.50 -5.81
N ASN A 185 14.45 -1.23 -6.19
CA ASN A 185 15.75 -0.63 -6.53
C ASN A 185 16.45 -0.09 -5.28
N GLY A 186 15.69 0.23 -4.24
CA GLY A 186 16.21 0.64 -2.94
C GLY A 186 15.09 1.08 -2.01
N VAL A 187 15.33 0.93 -0.71
CA VAL A 187 14.38 1.25 0.36
C VAL A 187 15.10 2.03 1.46
N ASP A 188 14.40 2.95 2.11
CA ASP A 188 14.85 3.50 3.40
C ASP A 188 14.11 2.85 4.57
N CYS A 189 14.48 3.25 5.79
CA CYS A 189 14.01 2.63 7.03
C CYS A 189 12.49 2.69 7.16
N SER A 190 11.89 3.87 7.00
CA SER A 190 10.44 4.04 7.12
C SER A 190 9.68 3.56 5.87
N GLY A 191 10.31 3.56 4.70
CA GLY A 191 9.79 2.94 3.47
C GLY A 191 9.65 1.44 3.60
N LEU A 192 10.62 0.75 4.23
CA LEU A 192 10.53 -0.69 4.53
C LEU A 192 9.32 -1.00 5.44
N VAL A 193 9.12 -0.21 6.50
CA VAL A 193 7.96 -0.32 7.39
C VAL A 193 6.67 -0.07 6.62
N GLN A 194 6.62 0.98 5.80
CA GLN A 194 5.44 1.33 5.02
C GLN A 194 5.04 0.22 4.03
N ILE A 195 5.99 -0.32 3.27
CA ILE A 195 5.77 -1.44 2.34
C ILE A 195 5.19 -2.65 3.09
N ALA A 196 5.78 -3.00 4.23
CA ALA A 196 5.39 -4.17 4.99
C ALA A 196 3.96 -4.02 5.57
N LEU A 197 3.65 -2.88 6.17
CA LEU A 197 2.34 -2.62 6.78
C LEU A 197 1.22 -2.50 5.73
N GLN A 198 1.48 -1.85 4.60
CA GLN A 198 0.50 -1.76 3.51
C GLN A 198 0.14 -3.15 2.96
N ALA A 199 1.09 -4.08 2.90
CA ALA A 199 0.82 -5.46 2.51
C ALA A 199 -0.15 -6.19 3.47
N ALA A 200 -0.16 -5.80 4.74
CA ALA A 200 -1.07 -6.29 5.77
C ALA A 200 -2.36 -5.45 5.93
N GLY A 201 -2.58 -4.47 5.04
CA GLY A 201 -3.77 -3.61 5.07
C GLY A 201 -3.73 -2.52 6.13
N MET A 202 -2.56 -2.26 6.71
CA MET A 202 -2.35 -1.20 7.69
C MET A 202 -1.72 0.03 7.01
N ASN A 203 -2.38 1.18 7.16
CA ASN A 203 -1.84 2.44 6.68
C ASN A 203 -0.68 2.89 7.57
N ALA A 204 0.43 3.25 6.95
CA ALA A 204 1.60 3.77 7.62
C ALA A 204 2.01 5.12 7.02
N PRO A 205 2.23 6.16 7.85
CA PRO A 205 2.85 7.39 7.40
C PRO A 205 4.22 7.12 6.76
N ARG A 206 4.68 8.03 5.89
CA ARG A 206 5.92 7.85 5.15
C ARG A 206 7.18 7.98 6.01
N ASP A 207 7.19 8.95 6.93
CA ASP A 207 8.37 9.34 7.68
C ASP A 207 8.38 8.69 9.06
N SER A 208 9.58 8.36 9.57
CA SER A 208 9.74 7.66 10.85
C SER A 208 9.19 8.46 12.04
N ASP A 209 9.23 9.80 12.00
CA ASP A 209 8.69 10.66 13.06
C ASP A 209 7.15 10.57 13.14
N MET A 210 6.48 10.53 11.98
CA MET A 210 5.04 10.32 11.90
C MET A 210 4.67 8.87 12.27
N GLN A 211 5.47 7.89 11.84
CA GLN A 211 5.27 6.49 12.23
C GLN A 211 5.38 6.32 13.75
N GLU A 212 6.38 6.92 14.38
CA GLU A 212 6.56 6.91 15.84
C GLU A 212 5.36 7.55 16.56
N ALA A 213 4.83 8.65 16.03
CA ALA A 213 3.70 9.36 16.63
C ALA A 213 2.38 8.57 16.49
N GLU A 214 2.13 7.96 15.35
CA GLU A 214 0.80 7.49 14.94
C GLU A 214 0.63 5.96 14.98
N LEU A 215 1.69 5.17 14.84
CA LEU A 215 1.57 3.72 14.75
C LEU A 215 1.61 3.06 16.12
N GLY A 216 0.68 2.13 16.34
CA GLY A 216 0.67 1.24 17.50
C GLY A 216 0.60 1.93 18.85
N GLU A 217 0.71 1.12 19.89
CA GLU A 217 0.78 1.56 21.28
C GLU A 217 2.24 1.68 21.71
N ALA A 218 2.58 2.75 22.43
CA ALA A 218 3.90 2.90 23.03
C ALA A 218 4.05 1.92 24.20
N LEU A 219 5.05 1.05 24.12
CA LEU A 219 5.43 0.21 25.25
C LEU A 219 6.13 1.06 26.34
N PRO A 220 6.02 0.67 27.62
CA PRO A 220 6.79 1.29 28.70
C PRO A 220 8.28 1.38 28.32
N LYS A 221 8.89 2.55 28.59
CA LYS A 221 10.21 2.92 28.07
C LYS A 221 11.24 1.79 28.22
N ALA A 222 11.84 1.43 27.09
CA ALA A 222 13.10 0.70 26.96
C ALA A 222 13.13 -0.72 27.54
N ASP A 223 11.99 -1.42 27.64
CA ASP A 223 12.03 -2.87 27.86
C ASP A 223 12.31 -3.62 26.55
N VAL A 224 13.55 -3.50 26.08
CA VAL A 224 14.08 -4.25 24.93
C VAL A 224 13.97 -5.77 25.18
N SER A 225 13.89 -6.21 26.44
CA SER A 225 13.73 -7.62 26.78
C SER A 225 12.32 -8.16 26.51
N ALA A 226 11.33 -7.27 26.36
CA ALA A 226 9.94 -7.62 26.05
C ALA A 226 9.59 -7.48 24.56
N LEU A 227 10.59 -7.33 23.68
CA LEU A 227 10.39 -7.24 22.24
C LEU A 227 9.70 -8.47 21.68
N GLN A 228 8.71 -8.24 20.84
CA GLN A 228 7.98 -9.25 20.09
C GLN A 228 8.18 -9.02 18.59
N ARG A 229 8.01 -10.09 17.81
CA ARG A 229 7.98 -9.98 16.35
C ARG A 229 6.89 -8.99 15.93
N GLY A 230 7.27 -7.98 15.15
CA GLY A 230 6.37 -6.91 14.74
C GLY A 230 6.32 -5.71 15.70
N ASP A 231 7.19 -5.65 16.71
CA ASP A 231 7.42 -4.37 17.38
C ASP A 231 8.25 -3.45 16.48
N LEU A 232 7.91 -2.16 16.46
CA LEU A 232 8.69 -1.13 15.79
C LEU A 232 9.60 -0.45 16.82
N ILE A 233 10.89 -0.33 16.51
CA ILE A 233 11.90 0.30 17.37
C ILE A 233 12.31 1.61 16.71
N PHE A 234 12.16 2.73 17.41
CA PHE A 234 12.43 4.06 16.88
C PHE A 234 13.65 4.70 17.51
N TRP A 235 14.36 5.47 16.69
CA TRP A 235 15.36 6.45 17.09
C TRP A 235 15.05 7.75 16.37
N LYS A 236 15.75 8.83 16.74
CA LYS A 236 15.61 10.10 16.02
C LYS A 236 15.98 9.92 14.54
N GLY A 237 14.98 9.93 13.67
CA GLY A 237 15.15 9.80 12.22
C GLY A 237 15.39 8.38 11.71
N HIS A 238 15.15 7.34 12.52
CA HIS A 238 15.34 5.95 12.10
C HIS A 238 14.31 5.01 12.73
N VAL A 239 13.99 3.93 12.02
CA VAL A 239 13.06 2.89 12.49
C VAL A 239 13.54 1.50 12.08
N ALA A 240 13.27 0.50 12.92
CA ALA A 240 13.49 -0.91 12.64
C ALA A 240 12.26 -1.74 13.04
N ILE A 241 12.17 -2.96 12.50
CA ILE A 241 11.14 -3.93 12.86
C ILE A 241 11.82 -5.07 13.64
N ALA A 242 11.32 -5.39 14.83
CA ALA A 242 11.76 -6.59 15.54
C ALA A 242 11.25 -7.84 14.80
N THR A 243 12.17 -8.75 14.46
CA THR A 243 11.85 -10.04 13.82
C THR A 243 11.66 -11.15 14.85
N SER A 244 12.28 -10.98 16.02
CA SER A 244 12.23 -11.81 17.22
C SER A 244 12.71 -10.95 18.41
N PRO A 245 12.73 -11.47 19.65
CA PRO A 245 13.28 -10.73 20.80
C PRO A 245 14.76 -10.33 20.62
N ASP A 246 15.53 -11.11 19.86
CA ASP A 246 16.99 -10.93 19.75
C ASP A 246 17.44 -10.27 18.44
N PHE A 247 16.58 -10.21 17.41
CA PHE A 247 16.94 -9.72 16.07
C PHE A 247 15.96 -8.67 15.55
N LEU A 248 16.50 -7.65 14.89
CA LEU A 248 15.72 -6.67 14.13
C LEU A 248 16.09 -6.70 12.65
N ILE A 249 15.19 -6.16 11.82
CA ILE A 249 15.41 -5.88 10.40
C ILE A 249 15.19 -4.40 10.13
N HIS A 250 16.08 -3.79 9.34
CA HIS A 250 15.95 -2.40 8.90
C HIS A 250 16.73 -2.12 7.62
N ALA A 251 16.27 -1.17 6.82
CA ALA A 251 17.08 -0.55 5.78
C ALA A 251 17.91 0.57 6.42
N ASN A 252 19.24 0.50 6.32
CA ASN A 252 20.11 1.39 7.10
C ASN A 252 21.35 1.84 6.32
N ALA A 253 21.84 3.04 6.66
CA ALA A 253 23.02 3.64 6.03
C ALA A 253 24.37 3.10 6.54
N TYR A 254 24.38 2.25 7.58
CA TYR A 254 25.60 1.62 8.08
C TYR A 254 26.02 0.45 7.18
N HIS A 255 25.07 -0.45 6.89
CA HIS A 255 25.27 -1.57 5.96
C HIS A 255 25.02 -1.16 4.49
N MET A 256 24.41 0.01 4.25
CA MET A 256 23.94 0.46 2.94
C MET A 256 22.94 -0.52 2.27
N GLU A 257 22.20 -1.26 3.09
CA GLU A 257 21.20 -2.24 2.67
C GLU A 257 20.13 -2.48 3.75
N THR A 258 19.15 -3.31 3.41
CA THR A 258 18.25 -3.94 4.38
C THR A 258 18.94 -5.14 5.01
N ALA A 259 19.24 -5.03 6.30
CA ALA A 259 19.98 -6.03 7.05
C ALA A 259 19.17 -6.55 8.24
N VAL A 260 19.45 -7.81 8.63
CA VAL A 260 19.02 -8.40 9.90
C VAL A 260 20.23 -8.44 10.83
N GLU A 261 20.12 -7.88 12.03
CA GLU A 261 21.20 -7.87 13.00
C GLU A 261 20.71 -7.99 14.45
N PRO A 262 21.59 -8.38 15.40
CA PRO A 262 21.21 -8.50 16.80
C PRO A 262 20.76 -7.16 17.40
N VAL A 263 19.61 -7.16 18.08
CA VAL A 263 18.98 -5.95 18.65
C VAL A 263 19.95 -5.19 19.55
N ARG A 264 20.66 -5.87 20.46
CA ARG A 264 21.59 -5.21 21.40
C ARG A 264 22.70 -4.46 20.68
N ARG A 265 23.32 -5.08 19.67
CA ARG A 265 24.41 -4.48 18.88
C ARG A 265 23.90 -3.28 18.08
N ALA A 266 22.73 -3.41 17.46
CA ALA A 266 22.11 -2.32 16.72
C ALA A 266 21.78 -1.13 17.61
N ILE A 267 21.18 -1.37 18.78
CA ILE A 267 20.84 -0.31 19.74
C ILE A 267 22.09 0.42 20.21
N GLU A 268 23.13 -0.31 20.63
CA GLU A 268 24.40 0.28 21.07
C GLU A 268 25.05 1.12 19.97
N ARG A 269 25.13 0.58 18.75
CA ARG A 269 25.73 1.24 17.60
C ARG A 269 24.95 2.50 17.18
N ILE A 270 23.64 2.39 17.01
CA ILE A 270 22.80 3.53 16.60
C ILE A 270 22.76 4.59 17.69
N ALA A 271 22.79 4.20 18.98
CA ALA A 271 22.84 5.15 20.08
C ALA A 271 24.08 6.05 20.03
N ALA A 272 25.22 5.52 19.60
CA ALA A 272 26.46 6.28 19.46
C ALA A 272 26.38 7.34 18.34
N GLU A 273 25.57 7.13 17.31
CA GLU A 273 25.49 8.00 16.13
C GLU A 273 24.28 8.95 16.17
N SER A 274 23.11 8.44 16.57
CA SER A 274 21.80 9.10 16.41
C SER A 274 21.04 9.30 17.73
N GLY A 275 21.64 8.90 18.87
CA GLY A 275 21.01 8.95 20.19
C GLY A 275 20.19 7.71 20.53
N PRO A 276 19.70 7.58 21.77
CA PRO A 276 19.07 6.35 22.26
C PRO A 276 17.74 6.04 21.56
N VAL A 277 17.23 4.83 21.77
CA VAL A 277 15.87 4.45 21.38
C VAL A 277 14.88 5.47 21.95
N THR A 278 14.05 6.06 21.10
CA THR A 278 13.06 7.07 21.46
C THR A 278 11.74 6.42 21.89
N SER A 279 11.32 5.36 21.19
CA SER A 279 10.15 4.57 21.55
C SER A 279 10.20 3.16 20.97
N ILE A 280 9.41 2.27 21.56
CA ILE A 280 9.05 0.98 20.98
C ILE A 280 7.53 0.99 20.83
N ARG A 281 7.03 0.68 19.63
CA ARG A 281 5.60 0.68 19.31
C ARG A 281 5.15 -0.73 18.96
N ARG A 282 4.11 -1.21 19.62
CA ARG A 282 3.48 -2.51 19.32
C ARG A 282 2.22 -2.31 18.49
N LEU A 283 2.12 -3.00 17.37
CA LEU A 283 0.94 -2.97 16.52
C LEU A 283 -0.09 -3.99 16.98
N HIS A 284 -1.34 -3.55 17.12
CA HIS A 284 -2.48 -4.42 17.36
C HIS A 284 -3.01 -4.89 16.01
N THR A 285 -2.49 -5.99 15.49
CA THR A 285 -3.09 -6.68 14.33
C THR A 285 -4.39 -7.35 14.77
N ALA A 286 -5.28 -7.71 13.83
CA ALA A 286 -6.56 -8.35 14.13
C ALA A 286 -6.44 -9.68 14.93
N GLU A 287 -5.24 -10.26 15.06
CA GLU A 287 -4.96 -11.41 15.91
C GLU A 287 -4.60 -11.03 17.37
N ASN A 288 -4.28 -9.77 17.66
CA ASN A 288 -3.89 -9.26 18.99
C ASN A 288 -5.02 -8.52 19.74
N ILE A 289 -6.20 -8.36 19.14
CA ILE A 289 -7.38 -7.92 19.88
C ILE A 289 -7.99 -9.17 20.53
N ALA A 290 -7.64 -9.42 21.79
CA ALA A 290 -8.47 -10.22 22.67
C ALA A 290 -9.84 -9.52 22.78
N THR A 291 -10.73 -9.82 21.85
CA THR A 291 -12.10 -9.32 21.89
C THR A 291 -12.83 -10.21 22.90
N PRO A 292 -13.45 -9.65 23.95
CA PRO A 292 -14.41 -10.40 24.74
C PRO A 292 -15.50 -10.89 23.79
N VAL A 293 -15.76 -12.19 23.77
CA VAL A 293 -16.86 -12.78 23.00
C VAL A 293 -18.15 -12.10 23.45
N ALA A 294 -18.69 -11.21 22.62
CA ALA A 294 -20.03 -10.67 22.80
C ALA A 294 -20.62 -10.25 21.44
N VAL A 295 -21.56 -11.09 21.00
CA VAL A 295 -22.65 -10.82 20.04
C VAL A 295 -22.29 -10.82 18.54
N VAL A 296 -22.10 -12.02 17.99
CA VAL A 296 -22.53 -12.34 16.62
C VAL A 296 -23.93 -12.95 16.71
N GLN A 297 -24.96 -12.12 16.65
CA GLN A 297 -26.33 -12.56 16.36
C GLN A 297 -27.00 -11.53 15.44
N THR A 298 -26.61 -11.51 14.17
CA THR A 298 -27.42 -10.90 13.09
C THR A 298 -26.95 -11.44 11.74
N THR A 299 -27.06 -12.75 11.55
CA THR A 299 -27.04 -13.32 10.18
C THR A 299 -28.02 -14.47 10.00
N LEU A 300 -28.52 -15.08 11.09
CA LEU A 300 -29.61 -16.07 11.03
C LEU A 300 -31.02 -15.45 10.83
N ALA A 301 -31.17 -14.13 10.90
CA ALA A 301 -32.46 -13.47 10.74
C ALA A 301 -32.79 -13.03 9.29
N LEU A 302 -31.84 -13.15 8.35
CA LEU A 302 -32.07 -12.77 6.95
C LEU A 302 -32.51 -13.97 6.08
N GLU A 303 -32.03 -15.18 6.39
CA GLU A 303 -32.42 -16.39 5.66
C GLU A 303 -33.85 -16.87 6.00
N ALA A 304 -34.32 -16.62 7.23
CA ALA A 304 -35.70 -16.94 7.64
C ALA A 304 -36.78 -16.01 7.01
N ARG A 305 -36.39 -14.82 6.53
CA ARG A 305 -37.33 -13.88 5.88
C ARG A 305 -37.46 -14.11 4.37
N ILE A 306 -36.49 -14.77 3.74
CA ILE A 306 -36.56 -15.15 2.32
C ILE A 306 -37.42 -16.41 2.12
N ALA A 307 -37.37 -17.37 3.06
CA ALA A 307 -38.22 -18.58 3.00
C ALA A 307 -39.72 -18.30 3.21
N THR A 308 -40.07 -17.27 3.98
CA THR A 308 -41.48 -16.94 4.27
C THR A 308 -42.18 -16.22 3.10
N VAL A 309 -41.44 -15.42 2.31
CA VAL A 309 -42.01 -14.72 1.14
C VAL A 309 -42.18 -15.66 -0.07
N ALA A 310 -41.32 -16.67 -0.22
CA ALA A 310 -41.47 -17.68 -1.27
C ALA A 310 -42.66 -18.63 -1.04
N GLY A 311 -42.99 -18.95 0.23
CA GLY A 311 -44.13 -19.81 0.57
C GLY A 311 -45.51 -19.15 0.43
N GLN A 312 -45.59 -17.83 0.47
CA GLN A 312 -46.86 -17.08 0.33
C GLN A 312 -47.25 -16.76 -1.13
N LEU A 313 -46.34 -16.93 -2.09
CA LEU A 313 -46.61 -16.72 -3.51
C LEU A 313 -47.08 -18.00 -4.25
N GLN A 314 -47.08 -19.16 -3.59
CA GLN A 314 -47.55 -20.44 -4.15
C GLN A 314 -48.96 -20.85 -3.71
N SER A 315 -49.62 -20.12 -2.81
CA SER A 315 -50.97 -20.44 -2.32
C SER A 315 -52.11 -19.61 -2.95
N SER A 316 -51.83 -18.79 -3.96
CA SER A 316 -52.82 -17.92 -4.61
C SER A 316 -52.85 -18.05 -6.13
N ASN A 317 -53.15 -19.25 -6.65
CA ASN A 317 -53.85 -19.36 -7.94
C ASN A 317 -54.50 -20.75 -8.16
N PRO A 318 -55.83 -20.89 -8.06
CA PRO A 318 -56.55 -22.07 -8.53
C PRO A 318 -57.07 -21.84 -9.96
N GLY A 319 -56.66 -22.70 -10.90
CA GLY A 319 -57.45 -23.01 -12.09
C GLY A 319 -57.08 -22.29 -13.40
N SER A 320 -56.28 -22.96 -14.23
CA SER A 320 -56.62 -23.13 -15.65
C SER A 320 -55.87 -24.36 -16.18
N GLY A 321 -56.62 -25.38 -16.60
CA GLY A 321 -56.07 -26.61 -17.14
C GLY A 321 -55.57 -26.42 -18.56
N VAL A 322 -54.39 -26.94 -18.84
CA VAL A 322 -53.97 -27.35 -20.19
C VAL A 322 -53.02 -28.56 -20.03
N GLU A 323 -53.36 -29.66 -20.70
CA GLU A 323 -52.59 -30.91 -20.75
C GLU A 323 -51.17 -30.71 -21.31
N ILE A 324 -50.19 -31.35 -20.67
CA ILE A 324 -48.81 -31.43 -21.12
C ILE A 324 -48.69 -32.60 -22.11
N LYS A 325 -48.62 -32.31 -23.42
CA LYS A 325 -48.04 -33.25 -24.40
C LYS A 325 -46.52 -33.25 -24.26
N THR A 326 -45.99 -34.41 -23.88
CA THR A 326 -44.55 -34.67 -23.79
C THR A 326 -43.95 -34.72 -25.19
N LEU A 327 -42.99 -33.85 -25.48
CA LEU A 327 -42.09 -34.00 -26.62
C LEU A 327 -40.65 -34.03 -26.07
N ARG A 328 -40.05 -35.23 -26.08
CA ARG A 328 -38.59 -35.39 -26.00
C ARG A 328 -38.01 -35.11 -27.39
N PRO A 329 -36.88 -34.41 -27.51
CA PRO A 329 -36.00 -34.56 -28.65
C PRO A 329 -34.82 -35.47 -28.28
N ASP A 330 -34.66 -36.50 -29.09
CA ASP A 330 -33.55 -37.43 -29.09
C ASP A 330 -32.22 -36.78 -29.47
N ILE A 331 -31.18 -37.35 -28.89
CA ILE A 331 -29.77 -37.21 -29.23
C ILE A 331 -29.53 -37.54 -30.70
N LYS A 332 -28.79 -36.69 -31.44
CA LYS A 332 -27.90 -37.17 -32.52
C LYS A 332 -26.56 -36.43 -32.55
N LYS A 333 -25.52 -37.25 -32.38
CA LYS A 333 -24.19 -37.21 -33.01
C LYS A 333 -24.09 -36.29 -34.23
N ILE A 334 -23.08 -35.42 -34.25
CA ILE A 334 -21.86 -35.41 -35.08
C ILE A 334 -20.82 -34.58 -34.34
#